data_AF-A0A7S0Z3Y0-F1
#
_entry.id   AF-A0A7S0Z3Y0-F1
#
_cell.length_a   1.000
_cell.length_b   1.000
_cell.length_c   1.000
_cell.angle_alpha   90.00
_cell.angle_beta   90.00
_cell.angle_gamma   90.00
#
_symmetry.space_group_name_H-M   'P 1'
#
loop_
_entity.id
_entity.type
_entity.pdbx_description
1 polymer ?
#
loop_
_entity_poly.entity_id
_entity_poly.type
_entity_poly.pdbx_seq_one_letter_code
_entity_poly.pdbx_strand_id
1 'polypeptide(L)'
;SKALYSKLFDYIVKNVNVALRLKGAQVTMQVSVLDIFGFEVFQQNHFEQFCINYANERLQQHFMESSFRLEQEEYQREGIEWSTVEFPNNDACVSLFDGRPHGLLALLDEECRIPRG
;
A
#
# COMPACT_ATOMS: atom_id res chain seq x y z
N SER A 1 -20.20 14.00 9.93
CA SER A 1 -18.99 14.84 9.99
C SER A 1 -17.84 14.30 9.12
N LYS A 2 -17.32 13.07 9.37
CA LYS A 2 -16.21 12.46 8.59
C LYS A 2 -16.42 12.50 7.05
N ALA A 3 -17.60 12.13 6.55
CA ALA A 3 -17.89 12.12 5.12
C ALA A 3 -17.88 13.52 4.46
N LEU A 4 -18.29 14.57 5.19
CA LEU A 4 -18.25 15.94 4.67
C LEU A 4 -16.81 16.44 4.57
N TYR A 5 -16.00 16.17 5.60
CA TYR A 5 -14.58 16.50 5.60
C TYR A 5 -13.84 15.80 4.45
N SER A 6 -14.08 14.50 4.23
CA SER A 6 -13.50 13.75 3.10
C SER A 6 -13.84 14.42 1.77
N LYS A 7 -15.11 14.77 1.53
CA LYS A 7 -15.53 15.44 0.30
C LYS A 7 -14.89 16.81 0.11
N LEU A 8 -14.68 17.55 1.19
CA LEU A 8 -13.98 18.83 1.16
C LEU A 8 -12.49 18.64 0.80
N PHE A 9 -11.83 17.66 1.39
CA PHE A 9 -10.44 17.31 1.07
C PHE A 9 -10.30 16.92 -0.40
N ASP A 10 -11.17 16.03 -0.91
CA ASP A 10 -11.20 15.63 -2.32
C ASP A 10 -11.41 16.82 -3.25
N TYR A 11 -12.29 17.76 -2.87
CA TYR A 11 -12.51 18.99 -3.62
C TYR A 11 -11.25 19.85 -3.69
N ILE A 12 -10.51 20.01 -2.59
CA ILE A 12 -9.25 20.77 -2.57
C ILE A 12 -8.23 20.12 -3.51
N VAL A 13 -8.00 18.80 -3.37
CA VAL A 13 -7.07 18.05 -4.24
C VAL A 13 -7.43 18.21 -5.71
N LYS A 14 -8.72 18.10 -6.06
CA LYS A 14 -9.19 18.30 -7.42
C LYS A 14 -8.86 19.69 -7.97
N ASN A 15 -9.06 20.74 -7.19
CA ASN A 15 -8.76 22.11 -7.64
C ASN A 15 -7.27 22.34 -7.85
N VAL A 16 -6.42 21.82 -6.95
CA VAL A 16 -4.96 21.88 -7.10
C VAL A 16 -4.52 21.16 -8.38
N ASN A 17 -5.05 19.95 -8.64
CA ASN A 17 -4.74 19.20 -9.85
C ASN A 17 -5.17 19.92 -11.14
N VAL A 18 -6.33 20.59 -11.14
CA VAL A 18 -6.78 21.40 -12.29
C VAL A 18 -5.84 22.58 -12.53
N ALA A 19 -5.38 23.24 -11.46
CA ALA A 19 -4.47 24.37 -11.57
C ALA A 19 -3.08 23.97 -12.10
N LEU A 20 -2.59 22.79 -11.74
CA LEU A 20 -1.27 22.27 -12.14
C LEU A 20 -1.28 21.49 -13.47
N ARG A 21 -2.45 21.26 -14.06
CA ARG A 21 -2.56 20.45 -15.29
C ARG A 21 -1.84 21.09 -16.45
N LEU A 22 -0.91 20.35 -17.07
CA LEU A 22 -0.22 20.76 -18.29
C LEU A 22 -1.21 20.92 -19.44
N LYS A 23 -1.21 22.09 -20.10
CA LYS A 23 -2.06 22.36 -21.27
C LYS A 23 -1.29 22.03 -22.55
N GLY A 24 -1.82 21.11 -23.35
CA GLY A 24 -1.37 20.90 -24.74
C GLY A 24 -0.08 20.10 -24.96
N ALA A 25 0.54 19.54 -23.92
CA ALA A 25 1.73 18.69 -24.06
C ALA A 25 1.39 17.21 -23.81
N GLN A 26 1.86 16.32 -24.70
CA GLN A 26 1.96 14.90 -24.36
C GLN A 26 3.04 14.73 -23.31
N VAL A 27 2.70 14.09 -22.20
CA VAL A 27 3.66 13.71 -21.17
C VAL A 27 4.51 12.57 -21.74
N THR A 28 5.78 12.83 -22.04
CA THR A 28 6.72 11.81 -22.52
C THR A 28 7.46 11.10 -21.38
N MET A 29 7.57 11.75 -20.22
CA MET A 29 8.18 11.21 -19.02
C MET A 29 7.53 11.81 -17.78
N GLN A 30 7.33 11.00 -16.74
CA GLN A 30 6.75 11.42 -15.46
C GLN A 30 7.65 10.95 -14.32
N VAL A 31 7.87 11.85 -13.36
CA VAL A 31 8.49 11.55 -12.07
C VAL A 31 7.44 11.79 -11.01
N SER A 32 7.22 10.80 -10.15
CA SER A 32 6.23 10.85 -9.06
C SER A 32 6.95 10.65 -7.74
N VAL A 33 6.48 11.36 -6.71
CA VAL A 33 6.94 11.18 -5.33
C VAL A 33 5.79 10.62 -4.53
N LEU A 34 6.06 9.58 -3.74
CA LEU A 34 5.12 8.97 -2.82
C LEU A 34 5.59 9.26 -1.40
N ASP A 35 4.84 10.09 -0.68
CA ASP A 35 5.04 10.38 0.74
C ASP A 35 3.91 9.70 1.52
N ILE A 36 4.27 8.86 2.49
CA ILE A 36 3.36 7.98 3.21
C ILE A 36 3.67 8.00 4.70
N PHE A 37 2.66 7.69 5.51
CA PHE A 37 2.82 7.54 6.95
C PHE A 37 3.70 6.32 7.27
N GLY A 38 4.63 6.49 8.22
CA GLY A 38 5.41 5.38 8.77
C GLY A 38 4.59 4.47 9.68
N PHE A 39 5.20 3.38 10.12
CA PHE A 39 4.60 2.42 11.04
C PHE A 39 4.29 3.05 12.41
N GLU A 40 3.09 2.83 12.94
CA GLU A 40 2.62 3.41 14.21
C GLU A 40 2.51 2.34 15.32
N VAL A 41 3.06 2.64 16.49
CA VAL A 41 2.93 1.80 17.69
C VAL A 41 2.58 2.69 18.89
N PHE A 42 1.31 2.70 19.27
CA PHE A 42 0.82 3.42 20.45
C PHE A 42 0.44 2.46 21.58
N GLN A 43 0.23 3.02 22.79
CA GLN A 43 -0.27 2.26 23.93
C GLN A 43 -1.66 1.65 23.64
N GLN A 44 -2.49 2.38 22.88
CA GLN A 44 -3.76 1.90 22.37
C GLN A 44 -3.83 2.21 20.88
N ASN A 45 -3.95 1.17 20.06
CA ASN A 45 -4.09 1.28 18.61
C ASN A 45 -5.55 1.08 18.23
N HIS A 46 -6.06 1.95 17.36
CA HIS A 46 -7.42 1.87 16.84
C HIS A 46 -7.42 1.34 15.40
N PHE A 47 -8.60 1.28 14.78
CA PHE A 47 -8.76 0.82 13.41
C PHE A 47 -7.94 1.67 12.41
N GLU A 48 -7.76 2.96 12.69
CA GLU A 48 -6.89 3.83 11.90
C GLU A 48 -5.43 3.35 11.88
N GLN A 49 -4.82 3.05 13.03
CA GLN A 49 -3.46 2.48 13.12
C GLN A 49 -3.38 1.13 12.42
N PHE A 50 -4.41 0.29 12.57
CA PHE A 50 -4.51 -1.00 11.89
C PHE A 50 -4.40 -0.83 10.37
N CYS A 51 -5.14 0.11 9.77
CA CYS A 51 -5.07 0.40 8.35
C CYS A 51 -3.71 0.98 7.92
N ILE A 52 -3.11 1.87 8.74
CA ILE A 52 -1.79 2.46 8.46
C ILE A 52 -0.71 1.38 8.44
N ASN A 53 -0.68 0.51 9.45
CA ASN A 53 0.32 -0.55 9.54
C ASN A 53 0.11 -1.60 8.45
N TYR A 54 -1.13 -1.96 8.12
CA TYR A 54 -1.42 -2.84 6.98
C TYR A 54 -0.90 -2.27 5.65
N ALA A 55 -1.11 -0.97 5.41
CA ALA A 55 -0.59 -0.31 4.21
C ALA A 55 0.96 -0.36 4.15
N ASN A 56 1.63 -0.19 5.30
CA ASN A 56 3.09 -0.34 5.41
C ASN A 56 3.54 -1.78 5.09
N GLU A 57 2.87 -2.80 5.63
CA GLU A 57 3.18 -4.21 5.34
C GLU A 57 3.02 -4.54 3.85
N ARG A 58 1.93 -4.09 3.21
CA ARG A 58 1.72 -4.26 1.77
C ARG A 58 2.81 -3.58 0.93
N LEU A 59 3.24 -2.39 1.35
CA LEU A 59 4.31 -1.70 0.66
C LEU A 59 5.67 -2.39 0.82
N GLN A 60 5.97 -2.88 2.02
CA GLN A 60 7.18 -3.65 2.30
C GLN A 60 7.23 -4.91 1.43
N GLN A 61 6.11 -5.64 1.32
CA GLN A 61 5.99 -6.81 0.45
C GLN A 61 6.32 -6.45 -1.01
N HIS A 62 5.68 -5.41 -1.54
CA HIS A 62 5.89 -4.97 -2.92
C HIS A 62 7.33 -4.53 -3.18
N PHE A 63 7.93 -3.80 -2.26
CA PHE A 63 9.31 -3.33 -2.37
C PHE A 63 10.29 -4.51 -2.39
N MET A 64 10.07 -5.48 -1.52
CA MET A 64 10.93 -6.65 -1.38
C MET A 64 10.86 -7.55 -2.62
N GLU A 65 9.66 -7.89 -3.10
CA GLU A 65 9.45 -8.63 -4.34
C GLU A 65 10.10 -7.94 -5.55
N SER A 66 9.88 -6.61 -5.67
CA SER A 66 10.42 -5.85 -6.79
C SER A 66 11.94 -5.78 -6.77
N SER A 67 12.53 -5.57 -5.58
CA SER A 67 13.98 -5.52 -5.42
C SER A 67 14.62 -6.86 -5.76
N PHE A 68 14.07 -7.98 -5.27
CA PHE A 68 14.61 -9.30 -5.59
C PHE A 68 14.51 -9.64 -7.06
N ARG A 69 13.39 -9.31 -7.70
CA ARG A 69 13.24 -9.53 -9.14
C ARG A 69 14.28 -8.74 -9.94
N LEU A 70 14.48 -7.47 -9.61
CA LEU A 70 15.48 -6.63 -10.29
C LEU A 70 16.91 -7.17 -10.10
N GLU A 71 17.25 -7.59 -8.88
CA GLU A 71 18.55 -8.19 -8.60
C GLU A 71 18.76 -9.48 -9.40
N GLN A 72 17.75 -10.36 -9.43
CA GLN A 72 17.82 -11.61 -10.18
C GLN A 72 17.95 -11.36 -11.70
N GLU A 73 17.27 -10.36 -12.24
CA GLU A 73 17.39 -9.94 -13.64
C GLU A 73 18.81 -9.42 -13.97
N GLU A 74 19.45 -8.70 -13.05
CA GLU A 74 20.81 -8.20 -13.22
C GLU A 74 21.83 -9.34 -13.20
N TYR A 75 21.72 -10.28 -12.25
CA TYR A 75 22.59 -11.46 -12.18
C TYR A 75 22.53 -12.29 -13.46
N GLN A 76 21.32 -12.52 -13.98
CA GLN A 76 21.13 -13.21 -15.26
C GLN A 76 21.76 -12.46 -16.43
N ARG A 77 21.64 -11.13 -16.45
CA ARG A 77 22.24 -10.27 -17.48
C ARG A 77 23.77 -10.33 -17.47
N GLU A 78 24.36 -10.37 -16.28
CA GLU A 78 25.81 -10.44 -16.09
C GLU A 78 26.37 -11.87 -16.21
N GLY A 79 25.51 -12.89 -16.29
CA GLY A 79 25.91 -14.29 -16.35
C GLY A 79 26.47 -14.81 -15.01
N ILE A 80 26.08 -14.18 -13.90
CA ILE A 80 26.49 -14.55 -12.54
C ILE A 80 25.49 -15.57 -11.99
N GLU A 81 26.00 -16.62 -11.34
CA GLU A 81 25.16 -17.63 -10.70
C GLU A 81 24.37 -17.01 -9.53
N TRP A 82 23.04 -17.15 -9.58
CA TRP A 82 22.16 -16.70 -8.52
C TRP A 82 22.21 -17.67 -7.34
N SER A 83 22.47 -17.15 -6.15
CA SER A 83 22.30 -17.89 -4.90
C SER A 83 21.03 -17.44 -4.19
N THR A 84 20.21 -18.38 -3.75
CA THR A 84 19.01 -18.04 -2.99
C THR A 84 19.41 -17.41 -1.67
N VAL A 85 18.99 -16.17 -1.45
CA VAL A 85 19.19 -15.50 -0.17
C VAL A 85 17.91 -15.59 0.64
N GLU A 86 18.01 -16.03 1.89
CA GLU A 86 16.88 -16.05 2.81
C GLU A 86 16.64 -14.64 3.36
N PHE A 87 15.43 -14.14 3.15
CA PHE A 87 14.99 -12.87 3.71
C PHE A 87 13.65 -13.01 4.44
N PRO A 88 13.40 -12.18 5.47
CA PRO A 88 12.14 -12.22 6.20
C PRO A 88 10.99 -11.79 5.28
N ASN A 89 10.16 -12.76 4.89
CA ASN A 89 8.97 -12.51 4.09
C ASN A 89 7.76 -12.17 4.98
N ASN A 90 7.00 -11.14 4.63
CA ASN A 90 5.78 -10.75 5.32
C ASN A 90 4.48 -11.23 4.64
N ASP A 91 4.55 -12.11 3.63
CA ASP A 91 3.40 -12.68 2.92
C ASP A 91 2.33 -13.25 3.84
N ALA A 92 2.74 -13.97 4.88
CA ALA A 92 1.83 -14.55 5.86
C ALA A 92 1.12 -13.46 6.67
N CYS A 93 1.84 -12.38 7.03
CA CYS A 93 1.27 -11.22 7.68
C CYS A 93 0.24 -10.56 6.77
N VAL A 94 0.62 -10.22 5.54
CA VAL A 94 -0.28 -9.61 4.56
C VAL A 94 -1.52 -10.46 4.29
N SER A 95 -1.34 -11.77 4.09
CA SER A 95 -2.43 -12.71 3.84
C SER A 95 -3.39 -12.85 5.02
N LEU A 96 -2.92 -12.66 6.26
CA LEU A 96 -3.79 -12.61 7.43
C LEU A 96 -4.75 -11.40 7.35
N PHE A 97 -4.31 -10.27 6.81
CA PHE A 97 -5.15 -9.06 6.72
C PHE A 97 -6.19 -9.15 5.59
N ASP A 98 -5.76 -9.49 4.38
CA ASP A 98 -6.63 -9.37 3.19
C ASP A 98 -6.85 -10.68 2.41
N GLY A 99 -6.31 -11.79 2.89
CA GLY A 99 -6.58 -13.11 2.34
C GLY A 99 -8.07 -13.38 2.33
N ARG A 100 -8.62 -13.84 1.21
CA ARG A 100 -10.04 -14.19 1.12
C ARG A 100 -10.23 -15.71 1.19
N PRO A 101 -11.30 -16.22 1.86
CA PRO A 101 -12.36 -15.45 2.54
C PRO A 101 -12.07 -15.15 4.02
N HIS A 102 -10.97 -15.65 4.60
CA HIS A 102 -10.77 -15.69 6.06
C HIS A 102 -9.82 -14.62 6.64
N GLY A 103 -9.49 -13.59 5.87
CA GLY A 103 -8.63 -12.48 6.32
C GLY A 103 -9.39 -11.51 7.22
N LEU A 104 -8.65 -10.80 8.06
CA LEU A 104 -9.22 -9.90 9.07
C LEU A 104 -10.20 -8.88 8.48
N LEU A 105 -9.89 -8.30 7.31
CA LEU A 105 -10.77 -7.35 6.64
C LEU A 105 -12.06 -8.00 6.13
N ALA A 106 -11.97 -9.23 5.62
CA ALA A 106 -13.13 -9.97 5.13
C ALA A 106 -14.07 -10.36 6.28
N LEU A 107 -13.50 -10.81 7.40
CA LEU A 107 -14.25 -11.14 8.60
C LEU A 107 -14.89 -9.89 9.22
N LEU A 108 -14.18 -8.77 9.28
CA LEU A 108 -14.73 -7.50 9.76
C LEU A 108 -15.92 -7.04 8.89
N ASP A 109 -15.81 -7.16 7.57
CA ASP A 109 -16.89 -6.85 6.63
C ASP A 109 -18.11 -7.77 6.82
N GLU A 110 -17.89 -9.04 7.14
CA GLU A 110 -18.96 -10.01 7.42
C GLU A 110 -19.71 -9.65 8.71
N GLU A 111 -18.99 -9.45 9.82
CA GLU A 111 -19.58 -9.08 11.11
C GLU A 111 -20.37 -7.76 11.02
N CYS A 112 -19.87 -6.77 10.27
CA CYS A 112 -20.57 -5.50 10.04
C CYS A 112 -21.92 -5.66 9.30
N ARG A 113 -22.11 -6.76 8.56
CA ARG A 113 -23.36 -7.04 7.82
C ARG A 113 -24.38 -7.81 8.65
N ILE A 114 -23.97 -8.43 9.75
CA ILE A 114 -24.87 -9.19 10.62
C ILE A 114 -25.70 -8.20 11.46
N PRO A 115 -27.05 -8.28 11.46
CA PRO A 115 -27.91 -7.29 12.13
C PRO A 115 -27.77 -7.21 13.66
N ARG A 116 -26.95 -8.07 14.28
CA ARG A 116 -26.73 -8.20 15.73
C ARG A 116 -25.32 -8.71 16.04
N GLY A 117 -24.30 -8.13 15.38
CA GLY A 117 -22.90 -8.44 15.69
C GLY A 117 -22.62 -8.50 17.20
#